data_AF-A0A3C1Y5X3-F1
#
_entry.id   AF-A0A3C1Y5X3-F1
#
_cell.length_a   1.000
_cell.length_b   1.000
_cell.length_c   1.000
_cell.angle_alpha   90.00
_cell.angle_beta   90.00
_cell.angle_gamma   90.00
#
_symmetry.space_group_name_H-M   'P 1'
#
loop_
_entity.id
_entity.type
_entity.pdbx_description
1 polymer ?
#
loop_
_entity_poly.entity_id
_entity_poly.type
_entity_poly.pdbx_seq_one_letter_code
_entity_poly.pdbx_strand_id
1 'polypeptide(L)'
;MNNNLILEAARQAWERMEPMRATRLRHTRYTYGDQWADPVTLRDGRRVTEGEQVSMSGRPPLSNNLIRRLVKSVVGRFRQESAGAADASEIPAATRRRNRLGELDARTLEEFLISGMAIHYVCAETRPAGAGIWVDNVPPERFFANAMRDPRCCDMELAGRLLDMSVAEVVMRFAPADRRRARELRRLYGALADTPGVTASPDAPVTFYHAAPGRCRVIEVWTLECREWLQVHDPAEATYSLLDASREPEVKKLARRRRKAGLPEPRWRTSVRAAWHGRWLAPDGTLLGEADSPFASGAAPFAVKMYPMTDGNVHSLVEDVIDQQRHVNRLITTMDHIMGTAAKGVLLFPVQSKVEGMKWADVQRMWADPGGIIPYRPAGDAKPEQVVTPVADIGARDMLQTQIKLFEEVSGVGEALMGKSISAAVGAQRYESEVRNAAASISDLMETYRDFLTTRNDLILGLSPT
;
A
#
# COMPACT_ATOMS: atom_id res chain seq x y z
N MET A 1 3.09 31.87 -10.23
CA MET A 1 4.01 31.40 -9.17
C MET A 1 5.27 30.86 -9.85
N ASN A 2 6.47 30.99 -9.26
CA ASN A 2 7.72 30.52 -9.89
C ASN A 2 7.77 28.98 -9.86
N ASN A 3 7.97 28.33 -11.01
CA ASN A 3 7.98 26.86 -11.13
C ASN A 3 9.01 26.20 -10.21
N ASN A 4 10.15 26.86 -9.98
CA ASN A 4 11.17 26.34 -9.06
C ASN A 4 10.70 26.31 -7.60
N LEU A 5 9.86 27.28 -7.19
CA LEU A 5 9.28 27.27 -5.85
C LEU A 5 8.26 26.14 -5.69
N ILE A 6 7.47 25.86 -6.73
CA ILE A 6 6.50 24.76 -6.73
C ILE A 6 7.22 23.42 -6.67
N LEU A 7 8.28 23.24 -7.47
CA LEU A 7 9.10 22.03 -7.47
C LEU A 7 9.69 21.77 -6.08
N GLU A 8 10.22 22.81 -5.45
CA GLU A 8 10.80 22.72 -4.10
C GLU A 8 9.73 22.41 -3.05
N ALA A 9 8.56 23.04 -3.12
CA ALA A 9 7.43 22.72 -2.24
C ALA A 9 6.96 21.26 -2.41
N ALA A 10 6.93 20.76 -3.65
CA ALA A 10 6.61 19.38 -3.96
C ALA A 10 7.67 18.40 -3.41
N ARG A 11 8.97 18.73 -3.52
CA ARG A 11 10.05 17.94 -2.93
C ARG A 11 9.88 17.84 -1.42
N GLN A 12 9.69 18.97 -0.75
CA GLN A 12 9.51 19.02 0.70
C GLN A 12 8.25 18.25 1.15
N ALA A 13 7.16 18.35 0.38
CA ALA A 13 5.95 17.56 0.63
C ALA A 13 6.22 16.06 0.53
N TRP A 14 6.94 15.64 -0.51
CA TRP A 14 7.33 14.23 -0.67
C TRP A 14 8.24 13.77 0.48
N GLU A 15 9.26 14.54 0.86
CA GLU A 15 10.17 14.20 1.97
C GLU A 15 9.47 14.11 3.32
N ARG A 16 8.48 14.96 3.61
CA ARG A 16 7.69 14.88 4.84
C ARG A 16 6.91 13.57 4.99
N MET A 17 6.59 12.91 3.87
CA MET A 17 5.90 11.61 3.87
C MET A 17 6.87 10.41 3.96
N GLU A 18 8.19 10.64 4.07
CA GLU A 18 9.20 9.57 4.20
C GLU A 18 8.93 8.61 5.36
N PRO A 19 8.55 9.06 6.58
CA PRO A 19 8.24 8.14 7.68
C PRO A 19 7.11 7.17 7.34
N MET A 20 6.06 7.66 6.69
CA MET A 20 4.91 6.85 6.27
C MET A 20 5.33 5.80 5.23
N ARG A 21 6.19 6.17 4.28
CA ARG A 21 6.74 5.24 3.28
C ARG A 21 7.64 4.18 3.91
N ALA A 22 8.47 4.55 4.87
CA ALA A 22 9.34 3.62 5.60
C ALA A 22 8.51 2.59 6.40
N THR A 23 7.48 3.06 7.11
CA THR A 23 6.52 2.21 7.83
C THR A 23 5.80 1.26 6.87
N ARG A 24 5.25 1.77 5.76
CA ARG A 24 4.64 0.96 4.70
C ARG A 24 5.59 -0.11 4.16
N LEU A 25 6.85 0.23 3.87
CA LEU A 25 7.83 -0.72 3.35
C LEU A 25 8.06 -1.87 4.33
N ARG A 26 8.18 -1.55 5.63
CA ARG A 26 8.24 -2.56 6.69
C ARG A 26 7.00 -3.45 6.70
N HIS A 27 5.79 -2.86 6.66
CA HIS A 27 4.54 -3.64 6.66
C HIS A 27 4.40 -4.54 5.44
N THR A 28 4.84 -4.06 4.28
CA THR A 28 4.86 -4.81 3.01
C THR A 28 5.79 -6.02 3.14
N ARG A 29 7.01 -5.85 3.65
CA ARG A 29 7.95 -6.96 3.89
C ARG A 29 7.34 -8.04 4.77
N TYR A 30 6.76 -7.65 5.90
CA TYR A 30 6.10 -8.59 6.80
C TYR A 30 4.92 -9.33 6.14
N THR A 31 4.11 -8.61 5.37
CA THR A 31 2.93 -9.18 4.68
C THR A 31 3.33 -10.20 3.62
N TYR A 32 4.40 -9.93 2.86
CA TYR A 32 4.84 -10.79 1.74
C TYR A 32 5.90 -11.83 2.11
N GLY A 33 6.32 -11.90 3.38
CA GLY A 33 7.08 -13.02 3.94
C GLY A 33 8.49 -12.68 4.41
N ASP A 34 8.99 -11.48 4.14
CA ASP A 34 10.25 -11.00 4.70
C ASP A 34 10.03 -10.50 6.14
N GLN A 35 9.83 -11.45 7.07
CA GLN A 35 9.45 -11.22 8.47
C GLN A 35 10.64 -11.19 9.43
N TRP A 36 11.86 -11.36 8.91
CA TRP A 36 13.09 -11.51 9.71
C TRP A 36 14.18 -10.48 9.37
N ALA A 37 13.89 -9.54 8.47
CA ALA A 37 14.82 -8.49 8.04
C ALA A 37 14.91 -7.28 8.99
N ASP A 38 14.13 -7.24 10.07
CA ASP A 38 14.24 -6.16 11.05
C ASP A 38 15.65 -6.15 11.68
N PRO A 39 16.32 -4.98 11.77
CA PRO A 39 17.68 -4.90 12.27
C PRO A 39 17.71 -5.01 13.79
N VAL A 40 18.63 -5.83 14.31
CA VAL A 40 18.94 -5.98 15.73
C VAL A 40 20.43 -5.73 15.97
N THR A 41 20.73 -5.08 17.09
CA THR A 41 22.09 -4.89 17.56
C THR A 41 22.49 -6.04 18.47
N LEU A 42 23.55 -6.76 18.10
CA LEU A 42 24.14 -7.81 18.91
C LEU A 42 24.84 -7.23 20.15
N ARG A 43 25.14 -8.10 21.13
CA ARG A 43 25.87 -7.71 22.35
C ARG A 43 27.26 -7.14 22.07
N ASP A 44 27.84 -7.46 20.92
CA ASP A 44 29.15 -6.96 20.46
C ASP A 44 29.05 -5.64 19.65
N GLY A 45 27.85 -5.05 19.55
CA GLY A 45 27.61 -3.79 18.83
C GLY A 45 27.40 -3.94 17.32
N ARG A 46 27.55 -5.13 16.73
CA ARG A 46 27.26 -5.35 15.30
C ARG A 46 25.76 -5.29 15.03
N ARG A 47 25.37 -4.66 13.91
CA ARG A 47 23.99 -4.68 13.41
C ARG A 47 23.82 -5.85 12.46
N VAL A 48 22.86 -6.72 12.77
CA VAL A 48 22.46 -7.88 11.96
C VAL A 48 20.94 -7.88 11.83
N THR A 49 20.39 -8.70 10.95
CA THR A 49 18.95 -8.95 10.90
C THR A 49 18.53 -9.93 11.99
N GLU A 50 17.25 -9.92 12.38
CA GLU A 50 16.71 -10.95 13.29
C GLU A 50 16.93 -12.36 12.77
N GLY A 51 16.77 -12.56 11.45
CA GLY A 51 17.01 -13.86 10.81
C GLY A 51 18.45 -14.33 10.96
N GLU A 52 19.42 -13.43 10.80
CA GLU A 52 20.84 -13.74 11.01
C GLU A 52 21.12 -14.06 12.48
N GLN A 53 20.59 -13.27 13.42
CA GLN A 53 20.75 -13.51 14.85
C GLN A 53 20.22 -14.90 15.24
N VAL A 54 19.05 -15.27 14.73
CA VAL A 54 18.46 -16.61 14.94
C VAL A 54 19.31 -17.68 14.26
N SER A 55 19.80 -17.44 13.04
CA SER A 55 20.63 -18.40 12.30
C SER A 55 21.97 -18.67 13.00
N MET A 56 22.53 -17.68 13.71
CA MET A 56 23.72 -17.86 14.55
C MET A 56 23.50 -18.88 15.68
N SER A 57 22.25 -19.13 16.10
CA SER A 57 21.91 -20.19 17.06
C SER A 57 21.87 -21.61 16.46
N GLY A 58 22.14 -21.74 15.15
CA GLY A 58 22.32 -23.03 14.48
C GLY A 58 21.08 -23.58 13.77
N ARG A 59 20.01 -22.80 13.58
CA ARG A 59 18.82 -23.19 12.79
C ARG A 59 18.26 -22.05 11.94
N PRO A 60 17.70 -22.36 10.75
CA PRO A 60 17.03 -21.35 9.95
C PRO A 60 15.76 -20.85 10.66
N PRO A 61 15.43 -19.56 10.50
CA PRO A 61 14.21 -18.98 11.07
C PRO A 61 12.95 -19.61 10.45
N LEU A 62 11.94 -19.88 11.28
CA LEU A 62 10.64 -20.41 10.85
C LEU A 62 9.57 -19.33 10.91
N SER A 63 8.78 -19.18 9.84
CA SER A 63 7.66 -18.22 9.79
C SER A 63 6.35 -18.89 9.40
N ASN A 64 5.27 -18.57 10.12
CA ASN A 64 3.91 -18.87 9.70
C ASN A 64 3.16 -17.56 9.50
N ASN A 65 2.92 -17.18 8.25
CA ASN A 65 2.46 -15.84 7.90
C ASN A 65 0.93 -15.68 8.11
N LEU A 66 0.54 -15.35 9.34
CA LEU A 66 -0.84 -15.08 9.74
C LEU A 66 -1.34 -13.77 9.12
N ILE A 67 -0.47 -12.76 8.97
CA ILE A 67 -0.78 -11.47 8.34
C ILE A 67 -1.28 -11.65 6.91
N ARG A 68 -0.60 -12.46 6.08
CA ARG A 68 -1.01 -12.72 4.69
C ARG A 68 -2.38 -13.38 4.61
N ARG A 69 -2.69 -14.28 5.56
CA ARG A 69 -3.99 -14.94 5.64
C ARG A 69 -5.08 -13.93 6.00
N LEU A 70 -4.83 -13.10 7.01
CA LEU A 70 -5.72 -12.01 7.43
C LEU A 70 -6.08 -11.10 6.25
N VAL A 71 -5.09 -10.54 5.55
CA VAL A 71 -5.30 -9.64 4.42
C VAL A 71 -6.12 -10.32 3.31
N LYS A 72 -5.79 -11.58 2.98
CA LYS A 72 -6.55 -12.35 1.97
C LYS A 72 -8.00 -12.59 2.36
N SER A 73 -8.28 -12.88 3.64
CA SER A 73 -9.64 -13.08 4.13
C SER A 73 -10.48 -11.81 4.01
N VAL A 74 -9.94 -10.65 4.41
CA VAL A 74 -10.64 -9.35 4.30
C VAL A 74 -10.90 -8.98 2.84
N VAL A 75 -9.89 -9.09 1.97
CA VAL A 75 -10.04 -8.81 0.53
C VAL A 75 -11.01 -9.79 -0.14
N GLY A 76 -10.97 -11.07 0.23
CA GLY A 76 -11.89 -12.09 -0.29
C GLY A 76 -13.33 -11.77 0.05
N ARG A 77 -13.59 -11.37 1.31
CA ARG A 77 -14.91 -10.94 1.76
C ARG A 77 -15.39 -9.69 1.02
N PHE A 78 -14.53 -8.67 0.88
CA PHE A 78 -14.87 -7.46 0.13
C PHE A 78 -15.29 -7.78 -1.31
N ARG A 79 -14.61 -8.71 -1.98
CA ARG A 79 -15.00 -9.16 -3.33
C ARG A 79 -16.35 -9.84 -3.37
N GLN A 80 -16.66 -10.67 -2.37
CA GLN A 80 -17.95 -11.35 -2.26
C GLN A 80 -19.08 -10.34 -2.06
N GLU A 81 -18.90 -9.35 -1.18
CA GLU A 81 -19.87 -8.27 -0.94
C GLU A 81 -20.05 -7.39 -2.18
N SER A 82 -18.95 -7.01 -2.83
CA SER A 82 -18.97 -6.11 -4.00
C SER A 82 -19.57 -6.75 -5.25
N ALA A 83 -19.46 -8.07 -5.41
CA ALA A 83 -20.07 -8.78 -6.52
C ALA A 83 -21.60 -8.65 -6.54
N GLY A 84 -22.23 -8.64 -5.35
CA GLY A 84 -23.69 -8.44 -5.22
C GLY A 84 -24.15 -7.00 -5.44
N ALA A 85 -23.27 -6.01 -5.25
CA ALA A 85 -23.59 -4.58 -5.36
C ALA A 85 -23.29 -3.96 -6.74
N ALA A 86 -22.62 -4.71 -7.64
CA ALA A 86 -22.14 -4.19 -8.92
C ALA A 86 -23.27 -3.70 -9.86
N ASP A 87 -24.45 -4.30 -9.77
CA ASP A 87 -25.61 -3.97 -10.59
C ASP A 87 -26.30 -2.66 -10.15
N ALA A 88 -26.06 -2.20 -8.92
CA ALA A 88 -26.63 -0.96 -8.38
C ALA A 88 -25.70 0.26 -8.53
N SER A 89 -24.55 0.11 -9.20
CA SER A 89 -23.53 1.17 -9.26
C SER A 89 -23.86 2.24 -10.31
N GLU A 90 -23.88 3.50 -9.88
CA GLU A 90 -24.15 4.68 -10.71
C GLU A 90 -23.08 4.97 -11.78
N ILE A 91 -21.90 4.36 -11.65
CA ILE A 91 -20.82 4.51 -12.64
C ILE A 91 -21.22 3.84 -13.96
N PRO A 92 -21.00 4.48 -15.13
CA PRO A 92 -21.26 3.85 -16.41
C PRO A 92 -20.51 2.52 -16.57
N ALA A 93 -21.21 1.46 -17.00
CA ALA A 93 -20.64 0.13 -17.13
C ALA A 93 -19.42 0.07 -18.07
N ALA A 94 -19.37 0.92 -19.09
CA ALA A 94 -18.21 1.07 -19.96
C ALA A 94 -16.97 1.58 -19.21
N THR A 95 -17.13 2.59 -18.35
CA THR A 95 -16.04 3.14 -17.52
C THR A 95 -15.56 2.11 -16.50
N ARG A 96 -16.49 1.38 -15.87
CA ARG A 96 -16.16 0.30 -14.93
C ARG A 96 -15.33 -0.81 -15.58
N ARG A 97 -15.74 -1.28 -16.76
CA ARG A 97 -15.02 -2.31 -17.52
C ARG A 97 -13.67 -1.84 -18.01
N ARG A 98 -13.59 -0.62 -18.55
CA ARG A 98 -12.33 -0.01 -19.03
C ARG A 98 -11.26 0.02 -17.94
N ASN A 99 -11.64 0.45 -16.74
CA ASN A 99 -10.73 0.57 -15.60
C ASN A 99 -10.59 -0.71 -14.77
N ARG A 100 -11.39 -1.75 -15.08
CA ARG A 100 -11.47 -2.99 -14.29
C ARG A 100 -11.66 -2.70 -12.79
N LEU A 101 -12.60 -1.80 -12.46
CA LEU A 101 -12.72 -1.25 -11.10
C LEU A 101 -12.82 -2.33 -10.02
N GLY A 102 -13.50 -3.46 -10.24
CA GLY A 102 -13.56 -4.53 -9.25
C GLY A 102 -12.19 -5.14 -8.89
N GLU A 103 -11.25 -5.22 -9.85
CA GLU A 103 -9.88 -5.66 -9.58
C GLU A 103 -9.07 -4.54 -8.91
N LEU A 104 -9.20 -3.31 -9.43
CA LEU A 104 -8.52 -2.13 -8.89
C LEU A 104 -8.88 -1.90 -7.42
N ASP A 105 -10.17 -1.96 -7.09
CA ASP A 105 -10.70 -1.73 -5.74
C ASP A 105 -10.24 -2.82 -4.78
N ALA A 106 -10.14 -4.07 -5.20
CA ALA A 106 -9.62 -5.12 -4.34
C ALA A 106 -8.11 -4.99 -4.07
N ARG A 107 -7.31 -4.54 -5.06
CA ARG A 107 -5.87 -4.32 -4.87
C ARG A 107 -5.57 -3.04 -4.09
N THR A 108 -6.41 -2.04 -4.24
CA THR A 108 -6.32 -0.80 -3.45
C THR A 108 -6.71 -1.08 -2.00
N LEU A 109 -7.69 -1.95 -1.75
CA LEU A 109 -7.98 -2.42 -0.39
C LEU A 109 -6.79 -3.18 0.21
N GLU A 110 -6.14 -4.05 -0.56
CA GLU A 110 -4.93 -4.75 -0.10
C GLU A 110 -3.82 -3.77 0.31
N GLU A 111 -3.57 -2.74 -0.49
CA GLU A 111 -2.64 -1.66 -0.16
C GLU A 111 -3.09 -0.84 1.07
N PHE A 112 -4.38 -0.53 1.18
CA PHE A 112 -4.97 0.21 2.29
C PHE A 112 -4.85 -0.54 3.62
N LEU A 113 -5.01 -1.87 3.62
CA LEU A 113 -4.82 -2.71 4.81
C LEU A 113 -3.35 -2.74 5.28
N ILE A 114 -2.40 -2.63 4.35
CA ILE A 114 -0.95 -2.69 4.62
C ILE A 114 -0.38 -1.33 5.01
N SER A 115 -0.78 -0.26 4.31
CA SER A 115 -0.20 1.08 4.46
C SER A 115 -1.09 2.08 5.18
N GLY A 116 -2.38 1.78 5.31
CA GLY A 116 -3.40 2.73 5.74
C GLY A 116 -3.73 3.79 4.68
N MET A 117 -3.21 3.68 3.45
CA MET A 117 -3.37 4.66 2.39
C MET A 117 -4.05 4.09 1.14
N ALA A 118 -5.01 4.83 0.59
CA ALA A 118 -5.65 4.53 -0.69
C ALA A 118 -5.62 5.79 -1.56
N ILE A 119 -5.04 5.70 -2.76
CA ILE A 119 -4.83 6.86 -3.63
C ILE A 119 -5.13 6.48 -5.08
N HIS A 120 -6.14 7.12 -5.66
CA HIS A 120 -6.46 7.01 -7.09
C HIS A 120 -6.34 8.38 -7.76
N TYR A 121 -5.87 8.40 -9.00
CA TYR A 121 -5.90 9.57 -9.85
C TYR A 121 -6.96 9.39 -10.94
N VAL A 122 -7.84 10.37 -11.13
CA VAL A 122 -8.96 10.30 -12.05
C VAL A 122 -8.82 11.37 -13.13
N CYS A 123 -8.83 10.95 -14.40
CA CYS A 123 -8.68 11.86 -15.54
C CYS A 123 -9.46 11.40 -16.77
N ALA A 124 -9.77 12.34 -17.66
CA ALA A 124 -10.24 12.03 -19.01
C ALA A 124 -9.07 12.14 -20.00
N GLU A 125 -8.69 11.02 -20.63
CA GLU A 125 -7.54 10.96 -21.55
C GLU A 125 -7.80 9.98 -22.70
N THR A 126 -7.12 10.21 -23.82
CA THR A 126 -7.01 9.21 -24.89
C THR A 126 -5.73 8.39 -24.70
N ARG A 127 -5.90 7.11 -24.43
CA ARG A 127 -4.80 6.13 -24.28
C ARG A 127 -4.86 5.12 -25.42
N PRO A 128 -3.81 4.30 -25.66
CA PRO A 128 -3.84 3.25 -26.68
C PRO A 128 -5.05 2.29 -26.56
N ALA A 129 -5.58 2.09 -25.35
CA ALA A 129 -6.76 1.28 -25.08
C ALA A 129 -8.10 2.01 -25.29
N GLY A 130 -8.09 3.27 -25.72
CA GLY A 130 -9.26 4.08 -26.06
C GLY A 130 -9.33 5.43 -25.33
N ALA A 131 -10.26 6.27 -25.79
CA ALA A 131 -10.62 7.52 -25.13
C ALA A 131 -11.68 7.29 -24.05
N GLY A 132 -11.55 8.04 -22.95
CA GLY A 132 -12.55 8.09 -21.90
C GLY A 132 -11.95 8.41 -20.53
N ILE A 133 -12.74 8.12 -19.49
CA ILE A 133 -12.34 8.32 -18.10
C ILE A 133 -11.46 7.15 -17.66
N TRP A 134 -10.30 7.49 -17.10
CA TRP A 134 -9.30 6.60 -16.54
C TRP A 134 -9.15 6.83 -15.04
N VAL A 135 -8.99 5.73 -14.31
CA VAL A 135 -8.68 5.70 -12.88
C VAL A 135 -7.35 4.97 -12.72
N ASP A 136 -6.33 5.71 -12.32
CA ASP A 136 -4.99 5.18 -12.11
C ASP A 136 -4.76 4.91 -10.61
N ASN A 137 -4.22 3.74 -10.29
CA ASN A 137 -3.66 3.50 -8.96
C ASN A 137 -2.39 4.32 -8.78
N VAL A 138 -2.26 5.07 -7.68
CA VAL A 138 -1.04 5.80 -7.35
C VAL A 138 -0.40 5.15 -6.14
N PRO A 139 0.77 4.49 -6.30
CA PRO A 139 1.48 3.92 -5.16
C PRO A 139 1.87 5.02 -4.15
N PRO A 140 1.77 4.77 -2.83
CA PRO A 140 2.17 5.75 -1.81
C PRO A 140 3.62 6.24 -1.95
N GLU A 141 4.52 5.41 -2.52
CA GLU A 141 5.91 5.80 -2.80
C GLU A 141 6.06 6.94 -3.81
N ARG A 142 5.07 7.09 -4.70
CA ARG A 142 5.07 8.07 -5.79
C ARG A 142 4.13 9.23 -5.54
N PHE A 143 3.35 9.19 -4.47
CA PHE A 143 2.42 10.25 -4.11
C PHE A 143 3.05 11.23 -3.12
N PHE A 144 2.62 12.49 -3.17
CA PHE A 144 2.95 13.48 -2.15
C PHE A 144 1.80 14.48 -2.01
N ALA A 145 1.64 15.00 -0.80
CA ALA A 145 0.70 16.07 -0.50
C ALA A 145 1.22 16.96 0.62
N ASN A 146 0.60 18.13 0.84
CA ASN A 146 0.85 18.89 2.06
C ASN A 146 0.44 18.08 3.31
N ALA A 147 0.92 18.50 4.47
CA ALA A 147 0.58 17.85 5.73
C ALA A 147 -0.92 18.02 6.01
N MET A 148 -1.68 16.94 5.87
CA MET A 148 -3.12 16.89 6.12
C MET A 148 -3.38 16.51 7.58
N ARG A 149 -4.42 17.10 8.14
CA ARG A 149 -4.93 16.83 9.50
C ARG A 149 -6.40 16.45 9.50
N ASP A 150 -7.18 16.88 8.51
CA ASP A 150 -8.58 16.49 8.36
C ASP A 150 -8.70 15.11 7.71
N PRO A 151 -9.25 14.07 8.35
CA PRO A 151 -9.42 12.72 7.77
C PRO A 151 -10.16 12.67 6.42
N ARG A 152 -10.89 13.74 6.06
CA ARG A 152 -11.56 13.92 4.77
C ARG A 152 -10.64 14.50 3.69
N CYS A 153 -9.41 14.87 4.04
CA CYS A 153 -8.41 15.54 3.21
C CYS A 153 -8.89 16.91 2.65
N CYS A 154 -9.83 17.57 3.34
CA CYS A 154 -10.35 18.88 2.93
C CYS A 154 -9.32 20.02 3.06
N ASP A 155 -8.29 19.84 3.87
CA ASP A 155 -7.17 20.77 4.07
C ASP A 155 -5.99 20.52 3.12
N MET A 156 -6.21 19.70 2.08
CA MET A 156 -5.23 19.48 1.02
C MET A 156 -5.18 20.71 0.10
N GLU A 157 -3.99 21.30 -0.04
CA GLU A 157 -3.71 22.48 -0.88
C GLU A 157 -2.61 22.21 -1.91
N LEU A 158 -1.83 21.14 -1.72
CA LEU A 158 -0.83 20.65 -2.65
C LEU A 158 -0.92 19.14 -2.69
N ALA A 159 -1.00 18.59 -3.90
CA ALA A 159 -1.00 17.15 -4.13
C ALA A 159 -0.30 16.83 -5.44
N GLY A 160 0.33 15.67 -5.55
CA GLY A 160 1.03 15.33 -6.78
C GLY A 160 1.53 13.91 -6.83
N ARG A 161 2.08 13.57 -8.00
CA ARG A 161 2.63 12.24 -8.24
C ARG A 161 3.89 12.26 -9.09
N LEU A 162 4.73 11.26 -8.86
CA LEU A 162 5.97 11.01 -9.58
C LEU A 162 5.73 9.99 -10.71
N LEU A 163 5.84 10.47 -11.95
CA LEU A 163 5.61 9.67 -13.14
C LEU A 163 6.93 9.30 -13.81
N ASP A 164 7.08 8.04 -14.16
CA ASP A 164 8.20 7.55 -14.97
C ASP A 164 7.67 7.15 -16.35
N MET A 165 7.91 8.03 -17.33
CA MET A 165 7.43 7.88 -18.69
C MET A 165 8.55 7.46 -19.63
N SER A 166 8.20 6.88 -20.77
CA SER A 166 9.18 6.81 -21.87
C SER A 166 9.35 8.18 -22.51
N VAL A 167 10.50 8.45 -23.15
CA VAL A 167 10.69 9.68 -23.93
C VAL A 167 9.60 9.85 -25.00
N ALA A 168 9.15 8.73 -25.60
CA ALA A 168 8.07 8.73 -26.58
C ALA A 168 6.74 9.20 -25.98
N GLU A 169 6.42 8.75 -24.77
CA GLU A 169 5.22 9.16 -24.04
C GLU A 169 5.27 10.63 -23.62
N VAL A 170 6.42 11.12 -23.14
CA VAL A 170 6.63 12.55 -22.82
C VAL A 170 6.36 13.41 -24.07
N VAL A 171 6.95 13.04 -25.22
CA VAL A 171 6.74 13.76 -26.47
C VAL A 171 5.28 13.68 -26.93
N MET A 172 4.64 12.52 -26.81
CA MET A 172 3.24 12.33 -27.18
C MET A 172 2.31 13.22 -26.34
N ARG A 173 2.52 13.30 -25.02
CA ARG A 173 1.68 14.07 -24.10
C ARG A 173 1.93 15.58 -24.16
N PHE A 174 3.19 16.01 -24.21
CA PHE A 174 3.57 17.42 -24.07
C PHE A 174 4.01 18.10 -25.37
N ALA A 175 4.07 17.37 -26.48
CA ALA A 175 4.36 17.90 -27.81
C ALA A 175 3.59 17.18 -28.94
N PRO A 176 2.26 16.98 -28.83
CA PRO A 176 1.49 16.16 -29.77
C PRO A 176 1.55 16.65 -31.22
N ALA A 177 1.67 17.96 -31.44
CA ALA A 177 1.72 18.58 -32.78
C ALA A 177 2.92 19.52 -33.00
N ASP A 178 3.85 19.62 -32.03
CA ASP A 178 4.97 20.56 -32.10
C ASP A 178 6.32 19.82 -32.25
N ARG A 179 6.83 19.79 -33.49
CA ARG A 179 8.12 19.15 -33.82
C ARG A 179 9.33 19.85 -33.21
N ARG A 180 9.23 21.16 -32.92
CA ARG A 180 10.31 21.90 -32.26
C ARG A 180 10.35 21.53 -30.78
N ARG A 181 9.20 21.60 -30.11
CA ARG A 181 9.06 21.16 -28.72
C ARG A 181 9.44 19.70 -28.52
N ALA A 182 9.04 18.82 -29.44
CA ALA A 182 9.42 17.42 -29.42
C ALA A 182 10.94 17.18 -29.53
N ARG A 183 11.69 18.05 -30.23
CA ARG A 183 13.16 17.98 -30.29
C ARG A 183 13.80 18.53 -29.02
N GLU A 184 13.23 19.61 -28.47
CA GLU A 184 13.66 20.19 -27.20
C GLU A 184 13.52 19.20 -26.05
N LEU A 185 12.36 18.56 -25.91
CA LEU A 185 12.11 17.55 -24.86
C LEU A 185 13.08 16.35 -24.95
N ARG A 186 13.39 15.89 -26.17
CA ARG A 186 14.38 14.82 -26.37
C ARG A 186 15.78 15.25 -25.93
N ARG A 187 16.18 16.50 -26.20
CA ARG A 187 17.47 17.04 -25.77
C ARG A 187 17.53 17.22 -24.26
N LEU A 188 16.46 17.75 -23.67
CA LEU A 188 16.33 17.94 -22.22
C LEU A 188 16.53 16.63 -21.47
N TYR A 189 15.74 15.60 -21.82
CA TYR A 189 15.84 14.30 -21.16
C TYR A 189 17.09 13.51 -21.54
N GLY A 190 17.66 13.74 -22.74
CA GLY A 190 18.98 13.20 -23.09
C GLY A 190 20.09 13.76 -22.20
N ALA A 191 20.12 15.08 -22.01
CA ALA A 191 21.08 15.73 -21.13
C ALA A 191 20.93 15.31 -19.66
N LEU A 192 19.70 15.11 -19.19
CA LEU A 192 19.42 14.63 -17.83
C LEU A 192 19.87 13.18 -17.62
N ALA A 193 19.80 12.32 -18.65
CA ALA A 193 20.25 10.94 -18.60
C ALA A 193 21.79 10.82 -18.53
N ASP A 194 22.51 11.78 -19.12
CA ASP A 194 23.98 11.83 -19.14
C ASP A 194 24.58 12.43 -17.86
N THR A 195 23.76 12.91 -16.91
CA THR A 195 24.24 13.43 -15.63
C THR A 195 24.79 12.27 -14.78
N PRO A 196 26.11 12.22 -14.50
CA PRO A 196 26.72 11.11 -13.78
C PRO A 196 26.36 11.18 -12.29
N GLY A 197 25.39 10.37 -11.88
CA GLY A 197 24.94 10.28 -10.50
C GLY A 197 23.89 9.20 -10.34
N VAL A 198 24.35 7.99 -9.98
CA VAL A 198 23.55 6.81 -9.65
C VAL A 198 22.98 6.09 -10.87
N THR A 199 23.75 5.13 -11.40
CA THR A 199 23.17 3.93 -12.01
C THR A 199 22.31 3.25 -10.95
N ALA A 200 21.04 3.64 -10.86
CA ALA A 200 20.09 3.04 -9.95
C ALA A 200 20.00 1.55 -10.28
N SER A 201 20.32 0.70 -9.30
CA SER A 201 19.92 -0.70 -9.36
C SER A 201 18.41 -0.77 -9.65
N PRO A 202 17.92 -1.75 -10.42
CA PRO A 202 16.48 -1.92 -10.65
C PRO A 202 15.65 -1.92 -9.34
N ASP A 203 16.27 -2.32 -8.22
CA ASP A 203 15.69 -2.39 -6.88
C ASP A 203 15.98 -1.16 -6.01
N ALA A 204 16.54 -0.08 -6.57
CA ALA A 204 16.83 1.13 -5.81
C ALA A 204 15.53 1.83 -5.36
N PRO A 205 15.49 2.41 -4.14
CA PRO A 205 14.32 3.13 -3.66
C PRO A 205 13.96 4.30 -4.58
N VAL A 206 12.66 4.58 -4.69
CA VAL A 206 12.15 5.71 -5.47
C VAL A 206 12.76 7.00 -4.95
N THR A 207 13.41 7.76 -5.83
CA THR A 207 13.89 9.11 -5.52
C THR A 207 12.96 10.16 -6.14
N PHE A 208 12.98 11.39 -5.64
CA PHE A 208 12.13 12.46 -6.15
C PHE A 208 12.49 12.88 -7.59
N TYR A 209 13.78 13.09 -7.85
CA TYR A 209 14.27 13.67 -9.12
C TYR A 209 14.61 12.63 -10.20
N HIS A 210 14.99 11.42 -9.82
CA HIS A 210 15.50 10.43 -10.76
C HIS A 210 14.49 9.31 -10.99
N ALA A 211 14.24 9.03 -12.26
CA ALA A 211 13.50 7.84 -12.69
C ALA A 211 14.44 6.62 -12.78
N ALA A 212 13.86 5.43 -12.91
CA ALA A 212 14.61 4.23 -13.23
C ALA A 212 15.38 4.38 -14.56
N PRO A 213 16.48 3.63 -14.76
CA PRO A 213 17.28 3.71 -15.99
C PRO A 213 16.42 3.55 -17.26
N GLY A 214 16.60 4.45 -18.22
CA GLY A 214 15.83 4.46 -19.48
C GLY A 214 14.43 5.09 -19.40
N ARG A 215 14.05 5.67 -18.26
CA ARG A 215 12.79 6.40 -18.08
C ARG A 215 13.02 7.88 -17.84
N CYS A 216 12.03 8.69 -18.18
CA CYS A 216 11.95 10.13 -17.95
C CYS A 216 11.10 10.41 -16.72
N ARG A 217 11.66 11.09 -15.72
CA ARG A 217 10.90 11.59 -14.58
C ARG A 217 10.05 12.79 -15.00
N VAL A 218 8.76 12.75 -14.70
CA VAL A 218 7.83 13.88 -14.75
C VAL A 218 7.20 14.03 -13.38
N ILE A 219 7.21 15.24 -12.85
CA ILE A 219 6.67 15.57 -11.54
C ILE A 219 5.36 16.32 -11.79
N GLU A 220 4.25 15.65 -11.53
CA GLU A 220 2.92 16.24 -11.64
C GLU A 220 2.56 16.85 -10.29
N VAL A 221 2.37 18.17 -10.26
CA VAL A 221 2.02 18.92 -9.05
C VAL A 221 0.73 19.68 -9.29
N TRP A 222 -0.24 19.46 -8.42
CA TRP A 222 -1.48 20.21 -8.34
C TRP A 222 -1.40 21.12 -7.11
N THR A 223 -1.80 22.38 -7.28
CA THR A 223 -1.88 23.36 -6.20
C THR A 223 -3.26 24.01 -6.19
N LEU A 224 -3.82 24.24 -5.00
CA LEU A 224 -5.04 25.00 -4.83
C LEU A 224 -4.73 26.49 -4.97
N GLU A 225 -5.30 27.13 -5.99
CA GLU A 225 -5.04 28.54 -6.30
C GLU A 225 -6.34 29.35 -6.27
N CYS A 226 -6.24 30.60 -5.82
CA CYS A 226 -7.33 31.56 -5.96
C CYS A 226 -7.39 32.04 -7.41
N ARG A 227 -8.44 31.66 -8.14
CA ARG A 227 -8.66 32.03 -9.53
C ARG A 227 -9.92 32.84 -9.72
N GLU A 228 -9.91 33.69 -10.74
CA GLU A 228 -11.07 34.48 -11.15
C GLU A 228 -11.99 33.66 -12.06
N TRP A 229 -13.29 33.72 -11.78
CA TRP A 229 -14.34 33.04 -12.50
C TRP A 229 -15.44 34.03 -12.90
N LEU A 230 -16.10 33.74 -14.00
CA LEU A 230 -17.28 34.45 -14.49
C LEU A 230 -18.52 33.66 -14.13
N GLN A 231 -19.40 34.30 -13.37
CA GLN A 231 -20.74 33.79 -13.12
C GLN A 231 -21.65 34.34 -14.19
N VAL A 232 -22.02 33.51 -15.16
CA VAL A 232 -22.84 33.91 -16.32
C VAL A 232 -24.25 33.40 -16.13
N HIS A 233 -25.20 34.33 -16.03
CA HIS A 233 -26.63 34.05 -16.06
C HIS A 233 -27.16 34.36 -17.45
N ASP A 234 -27.68 33.34 -18.12
CA ASP A 234 -28.31 33.45 -19.42
C ASP A 234 -29.84 33.49 -19.27
N PRO A 235 -30.48 34.68 -19.41
CA PRO A 235 -31.93 34.79 -19.29
C PRO A 235 -32.70 34.17 -20.47
N ALA A 236 -32.06 33.93 -21.62
CA ALA A 236 -32.74 33.33 -22.78
C ALA A 236 -32.88 31.81 -22.63
N GLU A 237 -31.90 31.17 -21.99
CA GLU A 237 -31.88 29.71 -21.76
C GLU A 237 -32.26 29.34 -20.32
N ALA A 238 -32.47 30.34 -19.44
CA ALA A 238 -32.66 30.17 -18.00
C ALA A 238 -31.54 29.34 -17.34
N THR A 239 -30.31 29.49 -17.83
CA THR A 239 -29.13 28.75 -17.34
C THR A 239 -28.21 29.65 -16.53
N TYR A 240 -27.57 29.03 -15.53
CA TYR A 240 -26.49 29.63 -14.77
C TYR A 240 -25.23 28.79 -14.96
N SER A 241 -24.15 29.43 -15.39
CA SER A 241 -22.88 28.75 -15.67
C SER A 241 -21.70 29.47 -15.02
N LEU A 242 -20.70 28.68 -14.65
CA LEU A 242 -19.43 29.14 -14.13
C LEU A 242 -18.37 28.91 -15.19
N LEU A 243 -17.76 29.99 -15.68
CA LEU A 243 -16.73 29.95 -16.71
C LEU A 243 -15.43 30.52 -16.16
N ASP A 244 -14.30 30.06 -16.69
CA ASP A 244 -13.00 30.68 -16.41
C ASP A 244 -12.97 32.14 -16.90
N ALA A 245 -12.29 33.03 -16.16
CA ALA A 245 -12.17 34.45 -16.51
C ALA A 245 -11.58 34.70 -17.91
N SER A 246 -10.71 33.82 -18.40
CA SER A 246 -10.16 33.89 -19.76
C SER A 246 -11.24 33.84 -20.87
N ARG A 247 -12.44 33.29 -20.58
CA ARG A 247 -13.56 33.19 -21.52
C ARG A 247 -14.46 34.43 -21.56
N GLU A 248 -14.14 35.49 -20.82
CA GLU A 248 -14.88 36.76 -20.86
C GLU A 248 -15.10 37.30 -22.30
N PRO A 249 -14.11 37.22 -23.22
CA PRO A 249 -14.29 37.67 -24.60
C PRO A 249 -15.40 36.90 -25.34
N GLU A 250 -15.60 35.63 -25.03
CA GLU A 250 -16.65 34.79 -25.64
C GLU A 250 -18.03 35.24 -25.17
N VAL A 251 -18.19 35.48 -23.87
CA VAL A 251 -19.43 35.99 -23.27
C VAL A 251 -19.78 37.36 -23.84
N LYS A 252 -18.79 38.26 -23.95
CA LYS A 252 -18.94 39.58 -24.59
C LYS A 252 -19.37 39.46 -26.06
N LYS A 253 -18.80 38.52 -26.81
CA LYS A 253 -19.16 38.26 -28.21
C LYS A 253 -20.58 37.73 -28.33
N LEU A 254 -21.01 36.84 -27.44
CA LEU A 254 -22.36 36.31 -27.36
C LEU A 254 -23.39 37.41 -27.05
N ALA A 255 -23.11 38.25 -26.05
CA ALA A 255 -23.94 39.40 -25.70
C ALA A 255 -24.11 40.36 -26.88
N ARG A 256 -23.01 40.70 -27.58
CA ARG A 256 -23.07 41.53 -28.78
C ARG A 256 -23.90 40.91 -29.90
N ARG A 257 -23.81 39.58 -30.09
CA ARG A 257 -24.61 38.86 -31.10
C ARG A 257 -26.10 38.92 -30.76
N ARG A 258 -26.47 38.68 -29.50
CA ARG A 258 -27.87 38.70 -29.04
C ARG A 258 -28.47 40.10 -29.05
N ARG A 259 -27.70 41.12 -28.66
CA ARG A 259 -28.10 42.53 -28.77
C ARG A 259 -28.50 42.89 -30.20
N LYS A 260 -27.70 42.47 -31.19
CA LYS A 260 -28.02 42.70 -32.61
C LYS A 260 -29.27 41.95 -33.09
N ALA A 261 -29.61 40.83 -32.46
CA ALA A 261 -30.78 40.02 -32.78
C ALA A 261 -32.03 40.37 -31.94
N GLY A 262 -31.96 41.38 -31.05
CA GLY A 262 -33.05 41.73 -30.14
C GLY A 262 -33.35 40.68 -29.06
N LEU A 263 -32.42 39.75 -28.80
CA LEU A 263 -32.56 38.69 -27.81
C LEU A 263 -32.01 39.12 -26.45
N PRO A 264 -32.52 38.57 -25.33
CA PRO A 264 -31.99 38.82 -23.98
C PRO A 264 -30.47 38.56 -23.89
N GLU A 265 -29.74 39.55 -23.38
CA GLU A 265 -28.29 39.47 -23.20
C GLU A 265 -27.92 38.66 -21.95
N PRO A 266 -26.88 37.81 -22.00
CA PRO A 266 -26.34 37.17 -20.81
C PRO A 266 -25.76 38.23 -19.87
N ARG A 267 -25.98 38.06 -18.57
CA ARG A 267 -25.42 38.90 -17.50
C ARG A 267 -24.29 38.16 -16.84
N TRP A 268 -23.15 38.81 -16.58
CA TRP A 268 -22.03 38.18 -15.88
C TRP A 268 -21.45 39.05 -14.77
N ARG A 269 -20.88 38.40 -13.75
CA ARG A 269 -20.07 39.01 -12.69
C ARG A 269 -18.82 38.21 -12.43
N THR A 270 -17.72 38.90 -12.11
CA THR A 270 -16.47 38.25 -11.69
C THR A 270 -16.59 37.82 -10.22
N SER A 271 -16.08 36.64 -9.91
CA SER A 271 -15.95 36.12 -8.55
C SER A 271 -14.63 35.38 -8.41
N VAL A 272 -14.01 35.44 -7.24
CA VAL A 272 -12.81 34.66 -6.94
C VAL A 272 -13.22 33.34 -6.28
N ARG A 273 -12.63 32.23 -6.70
CA ARG A 273 -12.82 30.90 -6.11
C ARG A 273 -11.51 30.14 -6.04
N ALA A 274 -11.38 29.26 -5.06
CA ALA A 274 -10.29 28.31 -5.00
C ALA A 274 -10.53 27.22 -6.05
N ALA A 275 -9.53 26.96 -6.90
CA ALA A 275 -9.57 25.91 -7.90
C ALA A 275 -8.19 25.26 -8.02
N TRP A 276 -8.17 23.95 -8.22
CA TRP A 276 -6.94 23.20 -8.40
C TRP A 276 -6.35 23.44 -9.79
N HIS A 277 -5.04 23.67 -9.83
CA HIS A 277 -4.29 23.86 -11.07
C HIS A 277 -3.07 22.93 -11.10
N GLY A 278 -2.94 22.18 -12.18
CA GLY A 278 -1.94 21.14 -12.39
C GLY A 278 -0.79 21.61 -13.26
N ARG A 279 0.43 21.24 -12.89
CA ARG A 279 1.67 21.50 -13.63
C ARG A 279 2.47 20.23 -13.74
N TRP A 280 3.00 19.98 -14.94
CA TRP A 280 3.94 18.90 -15.19
C TRP A 280 5.33 19.48 -15.34
N LEU A 281 6.23 19.12 -14.42
CA LEU A 281 7.58 19.64 -14.35
C LEU A 281 8.59 18.53 -14.69
N ALA A 282 9.64 18.89 -15.42
CA ALA A 282 10.84 18.09 -15.48
C ALA A 282 11.66 18.25 -14.18
N PRO A 283 12.61 17.34 -13.89
CA PRO A 283 13.41 17.38 -12.65
C PRO A 283 14.22 18.66 -12.44
N ASP A 284 14.54 19.38 -13.51
CA ASP A 284 15.25 20.65 -13.51
C ASP A 284 14.34 21.88 -13.26
N GLY A 285 13.03 21.67 -13.14
CA GLY A 285 12.03 22.74 -12.99
C GLY A 285 11.45 23.25 -14.31
N THR A 286 11.87 22.70 -15.45
CA THR A 286 11.29 23.06 -16.75
C THR A 286 9.81 22.66 -16.81
N LEU A 287 8.94 23.64 -17.13
CA LEU A 287 7.51 23.39 -17.32
C LEU A 287 7.27 22.64 -18.62
N LEU A 288 6.68 21.45 -18.53
CA LEU A 288 6.32 20.62 -19.67
C LEU A 288 4.92 20.96 -20.18
N GLY A 289 3.99 21.16 -19.25
CA GLY A 289 2.61 21.56 -19.52
C GLY A 289 1.91 21.99 -18.23
N GLU A 290 0.74 22.58 -18.39
CA GLU A 290 -0.14 23.00 -17.29
C GLU A 290 -1.60 22.85 -17.71
N ALA A 291 -2.48 22.62 -16.74
CA ALA A 291 -3.91 22.49 -16.97
C ALA A 291 -4.68 22.85 -15.71
N ASP A 292 -5.86 23.43 -15.88
CA ASP A 292 -6.80 23.60 -14.78
C ASP A 292 -7.50 22.28 -14.46
N SER A 293 -8.09 22.24 -13.25
CA SER A 293 -8.94 21.15 -12.82
C SER A 293 -9.94 20.76 -13.92
N PRO A 294 -10.02 19.48 -14.29
CA PRO A 294 -10.97 19.03 -15.32
C PRO A 294 -12.41 18.99 -14.79
N PHE A 295 -12.63 19.27 -13.50
CA PHE A 295 -13.94 19.23 -12.86
C PHE A 295 -14.53 20.64 -12.76
N ALA A 296 -15.84 20.76 -13.01
CA ALA A 296 -16.54 22.04 -12.86
C ALA A 296 -16.51 22.58 -11.42
N SER A 297 -16.34 21.70 -10.43
CA SER A 297 -16.16 22.07 -9.01
C SER A 297 -14.79 22.69 -8.73
N GLY A 298 -13.81 22.53 -9.63
CA GLY A 298 -12.43 22.92 -9.41
C GLY A 298 -11.66 21.96 -8.51
N ALA A 299 -12.16 20.74 -8.26
CA ALA A 299 -11.55 19.73 -7.38
C ALA A 299 -10.20 19.19 -7.89
N ALA A 300 -9.41 18.57 -7.02
CA ALA A 300 -8.19 17.88 -7.42
C ALA A 300 -8.53 16.55 -8.13
N PRO A 301 -7.75 16.10 -9.12
CA PRO A 301 -7.92 14.79 -9.76
C PRO A 301 -7.42 13.61 -8.91
N PHE A 302 -7.44 13.74 -7.58
CA PHE A 302 -7.02 12.70 -6.65
C PHE A 302 -8.16 12.33 -5.71
N ALA A 303 -8.48 11.04 -5.64
CA ALA A 303 -9.16 10.48 -4.49
C ALA A 303 -8.08 9.97 -3.52
N VAL A 304 -8.10 10.45 -2.28
CA VAL A 304 -7.10 10.12 -1.26
C VAL A 304 -7.83 9.74 0.02
N LYS A 305 -7.38 8.66 0.65
CA LYS A 305 -7.79 8.31 2.01
C LYS A 305 -6.61 7.79 2.81
N MET A 306 -6.53 8.25 4.05
CA MET A 306 -5.54 7.85 5.05
C MET A 306 -6.27 7.41 6.31
N TYR A 307 -5.89 6.26 6.87
CA TYR A 307 -6.64 5.63 7.98
C TYR A 307 -5.75 5.04 9.09
N PRO A 308 -6.17 5.23 10.35
CA PRO A 308 -6.88 6.42 10.84
C PRO A 308 -5.91 7.60 10.73
N MET A 309 -6.40 8.77 10.31
CA MET A 309 -5.56 9.97 10.32
C MET A 309 -5.71 10.69 11.67
N THR A 310 -4.73 10.49 12.56
CA THR A 310 -4.68 11.14 13.88
C THR A 310 -3.39 11.96 13.98
N ASP A 311 -3.51 13.28 14.09
CA ASP A 311 -2.38 14.21 14.08
C ASP A 311 -1.40 14.03 12.89
N GLY A 312 -1.94 13.62 11.74
CA GLY A 312 -1.16 13.36 10.52
C GLY A 312 -0.42 12.01 10.51
N ASN A 313 -0.62 11.17 11.52
CA ASN A 313 -0.13 9.79 11.54
C ASN A 313 -1.19 8.84 10.97
N VAL A 314 -0.73 7.74 10.42
CA VAL A 314 -1.55 6.69 9.79
C VAL A 314 -1.19 5.37 10.44
N HIS A 315 -2.21 4.62 10.88
CA HIS A 315 -2.05 3.32 11.54
C HIS A 315 -2.82 2.24 10.78
N SER A 316 -2.09 1.40 10.05
CA SER A 316 -2.70 0.35 9.23
C SER A 316 -3.13 -0.86 10.06
N LEU A 317 -4.08 -1.67 9.56
CA LEU A 317 -4.45 -2.94 10.19
C LEU A 317 -3.24 -3.88 10.38
N VAL A 318 -2.31 -3.88 9.42
CA VAL A 318 -1.09 -4.71 9.50
C VAL A 318 -0.16 -4.23 10.61
N GLU A 319 -0.12 -2.93 10.91
CA GLU A 319 0.71 -2.36 11.97
C GLU A 319 0.37 -2.97 13.33
N ASP A 320 -0.92 -3.07 13.63
CA ASP A 320 -1.45 -3.57 14.91
C ASP A 320 -1.06 -5.03 15.20
N VAL A 321 -0.77 -5.82 14.15
CA VAL A 321 -0.54 -7.27 14.25
C VAL A 321 0.92 -7.70 14.01
N ILE A 322 1.81 -6.79 13.57
CA ILE A 322 3.22 -7.12 13.29
C ILE A 322 3.93 -7.65 14.53
N ASP A 323 3.75 -6.99 15.68
CA ASP A 323 4.45 -7.39 16.90
C ASP A 323 3.98 -8.77 17.38
N GLN A 324 2.70 -9.09 17.21
CA GLN A 324 2.17 -10.42 17.49
C GLN A 324 2.74 -11.48 16.55
N GLN A 325 2.80 -11.19 15.24
CA GLN A 325 3.42 -12.08 14.25
C GLN A 325 4.90 -12.36 14.57
N ARG A 326 5.65 -11.33 14.99
CA ARG A 326 7.05 -11.44 15.39
C ARG A 326 7.21 -12.33 16.63
N HIS A 327 6.32 -12.17 17.61
CA HIS A 327 6.31 -13.03 18.80
C HIS A 327 6.01 -14.49 18.43
N VAL A 328 4.95 -14.75 17.63
CA VAL A 328 4.60 -16.09 17.14
C VAL A 328 5.77 -16.76 16.41
N ASN A 329 6.44 -16.05 15.50
CA ASN A 329 7.59 -16.58 14.75
C ASN A 329 8.76 -16.95 15.67
N ARG A 330 9.06 -16.10 16.67
CA ARG A 330 10.09 -16.37 17.68
C ARG A 330 9.74 -17.59 18.53
N LEU A 331 8.49 -17.74 18.94
CA LEU A 331 8.04 -18.90 19.71
C LEU A 331 8.13 -20.19 18.91
N ILE A 332 7.65 -20.19 17.66
CA ILE A 332 7.75 -21.36 16.79
C ILE A 332 9.21 -21.77 16.63
N THR A 333 10.10 -20.80 16.38
CA THR A 333 11.54 -21.07 16.23
C THR A 333 12.17 -21.59 17.52
N THR A 334 11.79 -21.03 18.67
CA THR A 334 12.29 -21.47 19.98
C THR A 334 11.78 -22.88 20.32
N MET A 335 10.50 -23.16 20.05
CA MET A 335 9.91 -24.48 20.25
C MET A 335 10.58 -25.53 19.37
N ASP A 336 10.80 -25.22 18.09
CA ASP A 336 11.54 -26.10 17.19
C ASP A 336 12.96 -26.38 17.72
N HIS A 337 13.64 -25.36 18.23
CA HIS A 337 14.96 -25.51 18.85
C HIS A 337 14.94 -26.40 20.11
N ILE A 338 13.98 -26.20 21.02
CA ILE A 338 13.82 -27.02 22.23
C ILE A 338 13.50 -28.46 21.83
N MET A 339 12.50 -28.68 20.97
CA MET A 339 12.13 -30.01 20.48
C MET A 339 13.31 -30.70 19.82
N GLY A 340 14.07 -29.97 19.01
CA GLY A 340 15.23 -30.50 18.32
C GLY A 340 16.42 -30.86 19.20
N THR A 341 16.58 -30.18 20.33
CA THR A 341 17.63 -30.46 21.33
C THR A 341 17.20 -31.60 22.25
N ALA A 342 15.96 -31.55 22.72
CA ALA A 342 15.45 -32.52 23.68
C ALA A 342 15.07 -33.88 23.06
N ALA A 343 14.64 -33.91 21.78
CA ALA A 343 14.34 -35.16 21.07
C ALA A 343 15.57 -36.04 20.87
N LYS A 344 16.78 -35.48 20.92
CA LYS A 344 18.01 -36.26 20.77
C LYS A 344 18.29 -37.13 21.99
N GLY A 345 17.86 -36.69 23.19
CA GLY A 345 18.29 -37.26 24.46
C GLY A 345 19.82 -37.26 24.60
N VAL A 346 20.32 -37.49 25.81
CA VAL A 346 21.75 -37.79 25.97
C VAL A 346 21.85 -39.15 26.63
N LEU A 347 22.61 -40.04 26.02
CA LEU A 347 22.99 -41.30 26.64
C LEU A 347 24.07 -41.03 27.67
N LEU A 348 23.72 -41.10 28.96
CA LEU A 348 24.72 -41.13 30.02
C LEU A 348 25.23 -42.56 30.14
N PHE A 349 26.46 -42.77 29.67
CA PHE A 349 27.12 -44.07 29.72
C PHE A 349 28.27 -44.04 30.73
N PRO A 350 28.17 -44.75 31.87
CA PRO A 350 29.26 -44.78 32.86
C PRO A 350 30.52 -45.38 32.24
N VAL A 351 31.66 -44.67 32.36
CA VAL A 351 32.94 -45.10 31.75
C VAL A 351 33.38 -46.49 32.22
N GLN A 352 33.07 -46.81 33.48
CA GLN A 352 33.40 -48.08 34.14
C GLN A 352 32.59 -49.27 33.57
N SER A 353 31.40 -48.98 33.04
CA SER A 353 30.49 -49.97 32.47
C SER A 353 30.79 -50.28 31.00
N LYS A 354 31.82 -49.65 30.42
CA LYS A 354 32.19 -49.83 29.02
C LYS A 354 32.95 -51.15 28.83
N VAL A 355 32.56 -51.91 27.81
CA VAL A 355 33.28 -53.13 27.42
C VAL A 355 34.66 -52.76 26.87
N GLU A 356 35.67 -53.46 27.37
CA GLU A 356 37.07 -53.24 27.04
C GLU A 356 37.34 -53.54 25.56
N GLY A 357 38.02 -52.61 24.87
CA GLY A 357 38.26 -52.68 23.42
C GLY A 357 37.19 -52.05 22.53
N MET A 358 36.00 -51.70 23.05
CA MET A 358 34.96 -51.03 22.27
C MET A 358 35.28 -49.54 22.09
N LYS A 359 35.07 -48.96 20.90
CA LYS A 359 35.22 -47.51 20.70
C LYS A 359 33.92 -46.79 21.06
N TRP A 360 34.01 -45.53 21.48
CA TRP A 360 32.82 -44.72 21.77
C TRP A 360 31.93 -44.50 20.54
N ALA A 361 32.53 -44.48 19.35
CA ALA A 361 31.81 -44.42 18.08
C ALA A 361 30.92 -45.65 17.85
N ASP A 362 31.35 -46.84 18.30
CA ASP A 362 30.57 -48.07 18.17
C ASP A 362 29.34 -48.05 19.08
N VAL A 363 29.51 -47.56 20.32
CA VAL A 363 28.40 -47.34 21.27
C VAL A 363 27.38 -46.34 20.71
N GLN A 364 27.85 -45.22 20.14
CA GLN A 364 26.97 -44.23 19.50
C GLN A 364 26.21 -44.81 18.31
N ARG A 365 26.87 -45.64 17.48
CA ARG A 365 26.23 -46.28 16.32
C ARG A 365 25.18 -47.32 16.74
N MET A 366 25.47 -48.10 17.78
CA MET A 366 24.51 -49.06 18.35
C MET A 366 23.33 -48.36 19.04
N TRP A 367 23.56 -47.19 19.65
CA TRP A 367 22.50 -46.36 20.24
C TRP A 367 21.60 -45.69 19.21
N ALA A 368 22.16 -45.32 18.05
CA ALA A 368 21.40 -44.72 16.96
C ALA A 368 20.49 -45.72 16.20
N ASP A 369 20.72 -47.02 16.37
CA ASP A 369 19.94 -48.08 15.74
C ASP A 369 18.79 -48.54 16.67
N PRO A 370 17.51 -48.37 16.28
CA PRO A 370 16.35 -48.77 17.09
C PRO A 370 16.30 -50.27 17.45
N GLY A 371 17.03 -51.13 16.73
CA GLY A 371 17.16 -52.57 17.02
C GLY A 371 18.50 -52.96 17.68
N GLY A 372 19.35 -52.00 18.02
CA GLY A 372 20.69 -52.23 18.53
C GLY A 372 20.71 -52.75 19.97
N ILE A 373 21.50 -53.80 20.21
CA ILE A 373 21.81 -54.28 21.57
C ILE A 373 23.13 -53.65 22.00
N ILE A 374 23.14 -52.95 23.14
CA ILE A 374 24.33 -52.32 23.69
C ILE A 374 24.83 -53.15 24.87
N PRO A 375 25.93 -53.89 24.72
CA PRO A 375 26.52 -54.62 25.83
C PRO A 375 27.19 -53.63 26.80
N TYR A 376 26.98 -53.83 28.10
CA TYR A 376 27.65 -53.07 29.15
C TYR A 376 28.09 -54.02 30.27
N ARG A 377 29.15 -53.65 30.99
CA ARG A 377 29.60 -54.34 32.21
C ARG A 377 28.88 -53.70 33.41
N PRO A 378 28.24 -54.46 34.31
CA PRO A 378 27.68 -53.89 35.52
C PRO A 378 28.81 -53.40 36.46
N ALA A 379 28.78 -52.12 36.80
CA ALA A 379 29.73 -51.48 37.72
C ALA A 379 28.96 -50.86 38.89
N GLY A 380 28.63 -51.67 39.90
CA GLY A 380 27.74 -51.27 40.99
C GLY A 380 26.32 -51.00 40.50
N ASP A 381 25.69 -49.94 41.01
CA ASP A 381 24.34 -49.49 40.61
C ASP A 381 24.33 -48.63 39.32
N ALA A 382 25.49 -48.30 38.76
CA ALA A 382 25.60 -47.42 37.59
C ALA A 382 25.31 -48.19 36.28
N LYS A 383 24.12 -47.95 35.72
CA LYS A 383 23.68 -48.47 34.41
C LYS A 383 23.65 -47.36 33.36
N PRO A 384 23.88 -47.66 32.07
CA PRO A 384 23.62 -46.70 31.01
C PRO A 384 22.15 -46.30 31.03
N GLU A 385 21.89 -45.00 31.09
CA GLU A 385 20.53 -44.47 31.07
C GLU A 385 20.41 -43.35 30.06
N GLN A 386 19.29 -43.35 29.35
CA GLN A 386 18.95 -42.23 28.51
C GLN A 386 18.33 -41.16 29.40
N VAL A 387 19.04 -40.05 29.56
CA VAL A 387 18.42 -38.85 30.10
C VAL A 387 17.70 -38.18 28.95
N VAL A 388 16.43 -38.54 28.80
CA VAL A 388 15.47 -37.71 28.07
C VAL A 388 14.91 -36.77 29.11
N THR A 389 15.17 -35.47 28.97
CA THR A 389 14.37 -34.49 29.71
C THR A 389 12.98 -34.56 29.10
N PRO A 390 11.95 -35.04 29.82
CA PRO A 390 10.60 -35.08 29.27
C PRO A 390 10.22 -33.63 28.98
N VAL A 391 10.07 -33.31 27.70
CA VAL A 391 9.59 -32.00 27.24
C VAL A 391 8.08 -31.85 27.50
N ALA A 392 7.51 -32.76 28.27
CA ALA A 392 6.10 -32.89 28.58
C ALA A 392 5.71 -31.88 29.66
N ASP A 393 5.98 -30.59 29.44
CA ASP A 393 5.21 -29.47 30.01
C ASP A 393 5.65 -28.11 29.42
N ILE A 394 5.90 -28.04 28.10
CA ILE A 394 6.20 -26.73 27.51
C ILE A 394 4.90 -25.90 27.49
N GLY A 395 4.75 -25.03 28.49
CA GLY A 395 3.80 -23.91 28.47
C GLY A 395 3.97 -23.00 27.24
N ALA A 396 5.01 -23.16 26.42
CA ALA A 396 5.11 -22.50 25.12
C ALA A 396 4.10 -23.02 24.07
N ARG A 397 3.56 -24.25 24.17
CA ARG A 397 2.44 -24.67 23.31
C ARG A 397 1.19 -23.85 23.64
N ASP A 398 0.86 -23.76 24.93
CA ASP A 398 -0.25 -22.95 25.41
C ASP A 398 0.00 -21.47 25.11
N MET A 399 1.23 -20.99 25.29
CA MET A 399 1.61 -19.62 24.93
C MET A 399 1.47 -19.37 23.44
N LEU A 400 1.89 -20.28 22.57
CA LEU A 400 1.68 -20.15 21.12
C LEU A 400 0.19 -20.08 20.79
N GLN A 401 -0.64 -20.92 21.42
CA GLN A 401 -2.09 -20.89 21.24
C GLN A 401 -2.69 -19.57 21.75
N THR A 402 -2.28 -19.08 22.91
CA THR A 402 -2.66 -17.77 23.45
C THR A 402 -2.25 -16.65 22.50
N GLN A 403 -1.06 -16.71 21.91
CA GLN A 403 -0.55 -15.67 21.01
C GLN A 403 -1.29 -15.67 19.67
N ILE A 404 -1.66 -16.84 19.14
CA ILE A 404 -2.54 -16.93 17.97
C ILE A 404 -3.93 -16.36 18.29
N LYS A 405 -4.45 -16.64 19.49
CA LYS A 405 -5.75 -16.09 19.92
C LYS A 405 -5.68 -14.56 20.08
N LEU A 406 -4.64 -14.03 20.72
CA LEU A 406 -4.39 -12.59 20.83
C LEU A 406 -4.24 -11.94 19.45
N PHE A 407 -3.58 -12.60 18.50
CA PHE A 407 -3.51 -12.13 17.12
C PHE A 407 -4.92 -12.00 16.50
N GLU A 408 -5.77 -13.02 16.67
CA GLU A 408 -7.15 -12.98 16.16
C GLU A 408 -7.99 -11.89 16.85
N GLU A 409 -7.85 -11.72 18.17
CA GLU A 409 -8.51 -10.67 18.95
C GLU A 409 -8.06 -9.25 18.53
N VAL A 410 -6.75 -9.00 18.41
CA VAL A 410 -6.18 -7.70 18.00
C VAL A 410 -6.55 -7.38 16.56
N SER A 411 -6.50 -8.36 15.66
CA SER A 411 -6.88 -8.15 14.26
C SER A 411 -8.37 -7.83 14.08
N GLY A 412 -9.19 -8.10 15.09
CA GLY A 412 -10.65 -8.04 14.99
C GLY A 412 -11.25 -9.09 14.05
N VAL A 413 -10.45 -10.00 13.49
CA VAL A 413 -10.88 -10.99 12.49
C VAL A 413 -10.94 -12.37 13.13
N GLY A 414 -12.12 -12.73 13.61
CA GLY A 414 -12.37 -14.04 14.20
C GLY A 414 -12.34 -15.20 13.20
N GLU A 415 -12.33 -16.42 13.71
CA GLU A 415 -12.33 -17.67 12.92
C GLU A 415 -13.47 -17.76 11.90
N ALA A 416 -14.62 -17.17 12.20
CA ALA A 416 -15.77 -17.10 11.29
C ALA A 416 -15.47 -16.30 10.02
N LEU A 417 -14.71 -15.21 10.10
CA LEU A 417 -14.29 -14.43 8.94
C LEU A 417 -13.16 -15.08 8.16
N MET A 418 -12.37 -15.91 8.82
CA MET A 418 -11.35 -16.73 8.15
C MET A 418 -11.93 -17.99 7.49
N GLY A 419 -13.25 -18.23 7.61
CA GLY A 419 -13.92 -19.40 7.06
C GLY A 419 -13.57 -20.72 7.78
N LYS A 420 -13.09 -20.64 9.03
CA LYS A 420 -12.68 -21.82 9.82
C LYS A 420 -13.82 -22.49 10.57
N SER A 421 -14.93 -21.78 10.86
CA SER A 421 -16.06 -22.33 11.63
C SER A 421 -17.10 -23.03 10.76
N ILE A 422 -16.72 -24.10 10.05
CA ILE A 422 -17.68 -25.01 9.40
C ILE A 422 -17.77 -26.28 10.27
N SER A 423 -18.25 -26.14 11.50
CA SER A 423 -18.73 -27.31 12.26
C SER A 423 -20.20 -27.51 11.89
N ALA A 424 -20.56 -28.72 11.46
CA ALA A 424 -21.94 -29.09 11.09
C ALA A 424 -22.97 -28.88 12.23
N ALA A 425 -22.49 -28.63 13.46
CA ALA A 425 -23.30 -28.33 14.64
C ALA A 425 -23.65 -26.83 14.81
N VAL A 426 -23.04 -25.92 14.03
CA VAL A 426 -23.34 -24.47 14.12
C VAL A 426 -24.45 -24.14 13.13
N GLY A 427 -25.64 -23.82 13.63
CA GLY A 427 -26.77 -23.41 12.79
C GLY A 427 -26.44 -22.14 11.97
N ALA A 428 -26.91 -22.08 10.72
CA ALA A 428 -26.66 -20.98 9.79
C ALA A 428 -26.89 -19.59 10.40
N GLN A 429 -27.94 -19.45 11.21
CA GLN A 429 -28.27 -18.20 11.90
C GLN A 429 -27.23 -17.77 12.95
N ARG A 430 -26.61 -18.73 13.65
CA ARG A 430 -25.55 -18.45 14.63
C ARG A 430 -24.24 -18.10 13.92
N TYR A 431 -23.91 -18.82 12.84
CA TYR A 431 -22.77 -18.49 11.99
C TYR A 431 -22.91 -17.08 11.39
N GLU A 432 -24.08 -16.73 10.85
CA GLU A 432 -24.35 -15.37 10.35
C GLU A 432 -24.24 -14.29 11.45
N SER A 433 -24.64 -14.62 12.69
CA SER A 433 -24.50 -13.71 13.83
C SER A 433 -23.03 -13.54 14.24
N GLU A 434 -22.25 -14.62 14.29
CA GLU A 434 -20.81 -14.58 14.58
C GLU A 434 -20.03 -13.82 13.49
N VAL A 435 -20.38 -14.02 12.22
CA VAL A 435 -19.83 -13.25 11.08
C VAL A 435 -20.20 -11.77 11.19
N ARG A 436 -21.45 -11.43 11.55
CA ARG A 436 -21.87 -10.04 11.77
C ARG A 436 -21.15 -9.36 12.92
N ASN A 437 -20.97 -10.05 14.05
CA ASN A 437 -20.24 -9.51 15.19
C ASN A 437 -18.75 -9.31 14.89
N ALA A 438 -18.11 -10.27 14.20
CA ALA A 438 -16.75 -10.12 13.73
C ALA A 438 -16.61 -9.06 12.62
N ALA A 439 -17.70 -8.73 11.91
CA ALA A 439 -17.70 -7.61 10.97
C ALA A 439 -17.68 -6.26 11.68
N ALA A 440 -18.23 -6.16 12.90
CA ALA A 440 -18.34 -4.90 13.62
C ALA A 440 -16.96 -4.30 13.97
N SER A 441 -15.99 -5.14 14.33
CA SER A 441 -14.60 -4.74 14.64
C SER A 441 -13.85 -4.16 13.44
N ILE A 442 -14.16 -4.61 12.22
CA ILE A 442 -13.54 -4.13 10.96
C ILE A 442 -14.48 -3.14 10.24
N SER A 443 -15.66 -2.85 10.79
CA SER A 443 -16.69 -2.05 10.09
C SER A 443 -16.17 -0.65 9.81
N ASP A 444 -15.52 -0.03 10.79
CA ASP A 444 -14.93 1.31 10.66
C ASP A 444 -13.91 1.40 9.52
N LEU A 445 -12.98 0.43 9.43
CA LEU A 445 -12.01 0.35 8.34
C LEU A 445 -12.71 0.17 6.99
N MET A 446 -13.69 -0.73 6.91
CA MET A 446 -14.42 -1.00 5.67
C MET A 446 -15.31 0.18 5.25
N GLU A 447 -15.93 0.89 6.18
CA GLU A 447 -16.69 2.12 5.95
C GLU A 447 -15.79 3.24 5.46
N THR A 448 -14.62 3.42 6.09
CA THR A 448 -13.61 4.37 5.62
C THR A 448 -13.16 4.06 4.20
N TYR A 449 -12.96 2.78 3.88
CA TYR A 449 -12.61 2.38 2.53
C TYR A 449 -13.77 2.60 1.53
N ARG A 450 -15.02 2.36 1.93
CA ARG A 450 -16.19 2.66 1.08
C ARG A 450 -16.33 4.16 0.83
N ASP A 451 -16.06 5.01 1.82
CA ASP A 451 -16.04 6.47 1.65
C ASP A 451 -15.00 6.92 0.62
N PHE A 452 -13.82 6.28 0.60
CA PHE A 452 -12.83 6.47 -0.47
C PHE A 452 -13.40 6.09 -1.85
N LEU A 453 -14.07 4.95 -1.98
CA LEU A 453 -14.69 4.53 -3.24
C LEU A 453 -15.76 5.51 -3.70
N THR A 454 -16.59 6.03 -2.78
CA THR A 454 -17.60 7.05 -3.06
C THR A 454 -16.96 8.34 -3.55
N THR A 455 -15.95 8.86 -2.83
CA THR A 455 -15.22 10.07 -3.22
C THR A 455 -14.64 9.97 -4.63
N ARG A 456 -14.04 8.83 -4.96
CA ARG A 456 -13.55 8.57 -6.33
C ARG A 456 -14.70 8.48 -7.33
N ASN A 457 -15.79 7.80 -7.00
CA ASN A 457 -16.93 7.66 -7.90
C ASN A 457 -17.53 9.04 -8.23
N ASP A 458 -17.58 9.95 -7.27
CA ASP A 458 -18.01 11.34 -7.48
C ASP A 458 -17.08 12.08 -8.45
N LEU A 459 -15.76 11.88 -8.36
CA LEU A 459 -14.82 12.40 -9.35
C LEU A 459 -15.09 11.81 -10.76
N ILE A 460 -15.34 10.50 -10.86
CA ILE A 460 -15.65 9.87 -12.15
C ILE A 460 -16.93 10.48 -12.76
N LEU A 461 -17.98 10.70 -11.97
CA LEU A 461 -19.25 11.29 -12.43
C LEU A 461 -19.11 12.78 -12.73
N GLY A 462 -18.21 13.48 -12.04
CA GLY A 462 -17.88 14.89 -12.29
C GLY A 462 -17.12 15.14 -13.59
N LEU A 463 -16.62 14.10 -14.27
CA LEU A 463 -15.97 14.19 -15.58
C LEU A 463 -16.95 13.91 -16.71
N SER A 464 -16.97 14.81 -17.68
CA SER A 464 -17.56 14.52 -18.98
C SER A 464 -16.52 13.77 -19.85
N PRO A 465 -16.87 12.66 -20.51
CA PRO A 465 -15.97 12.01 -21.46
C PRO A 465 -15.66 13.00 -22.60
N THR A 466 -14.37 13.18 -22.88
CA THR A 466 -13.85 14.03 -23.96
C THR A 466 -14.01 13.40 -25.33
#